data_AF-A0A7J4NR85-F1
#
_entry.id   AF-A0A7J4NR85-F1
#
_cell.length_a   1.000
_cell.length_b   1.000
_cell.length_c   1.000
_cell.angle_alpha   90.00
_cell.angle_beta   90.00
_cell.angle_gamma   90.00
#
_symmetry.space_group_name_H-M   'P 1'
#
loop_
_entity.id
_entity.type
_entity.pdbx_description
1 polymer ?
#
loop_
_entity_poly.entity_id
_entity_poly.type
_entity_poly.pdbx_seq_one_letter_code
_entity_poly.pdbx_strand_id
1 'polypeptide(L)'
;MPDLLIDACGWVAVVDARINIDLEIERTIGPANWILPAQAKEEIERLAKARNDLLLDLLTTRVTVIDSEDGHTDDVLVHLAQRLEAPVLTVDKNLKRRLTAVGCAYLEVVRDRSLRLVD
;
A
#
# COMPACT_ATOMS: atom_id res chain seq x y z
N MET A 1 -14.70 1.22 9.61
CA MET A 1 -14.06 0.82 8.36
C MET A 1 -12.57 0.79 8.65
N PRO A 2 -11.89 -0.35 8.53
CA PRO A 2 -10.45 -0.45 8.80
C PRO A 2 -9.65 0.42 7.84
N ASP A 3 -8.44 0.79 8.26
CA ASP A 3 -7.50 1.50 7.41
C ASP A 3 -6.60 0.49 6.66
N LEU A 4 -6.16 0.88 5.46
CA LEU A 4 -5.18 0.15 4.66
C LEU A 4 -4.07 1.11 4.27
N LEU A 5 -2.83 0.79 4.64
CA LEU A 5 -1.67 1.58 4.25
C LEU A 5 -1.20 1.16 2.87
N ILE A 6 -0.96 2.14 2.00
CA ILE A 6 -0.49 1.90 0.63
C ILE A 6 1.01 2.22 0.54
N ASP A 7 1.81 1.21 0.20
CA ASP A 7 3.20 1.36 -0.22
C ASP A 7 3.29 1.56 -1.75
N ALA A 8 4.29 2.32 -2.20
CA ALA A 8 4.55 2.60 -3.60
C ALA A 8 4.77 1.31 -4.41
N CYS A 9 5.60 0.38 -3.91
CA CYS A 9 5.85 -0.88 -4.61
C CYS A 9 4.58 -1.75 -4.68
N GLY A 10 3.77 -1.75 -3.61
CA GLY A 10 2.48 -2.43 -3.59
C GLY A 10 1.49 -1.89 -4.62
N TRP A 11 1.36 -0.57 -4.70
CA TRP A 11 0.49 0.08 -5.69
C TRP A 11 0.93 -0.21 -7.13
N VAL A 12 2.22 -0.09 -7.42
CA VAL A 12 2.76 -0.38 -8.75
C VAL A 12 2.48 -1.83 -9.15
N ALA A 13 2.66 -2.78 -8.22
CA ALA A 13 2.38 -4.19 -8.49
C ALA A 13 0.90 -4.45 -8.84
N VAL A 14 -0.03 -3.76 -8.17
CA VAL A 14 -1.47 -3.85 -8.45
C VAL A 14 -1.78 -3.35 -9.86
N VAL A 15 -1.22 -2.20 -10.24
CA VAL A 15 -1.45 -1.62 -11.57
C VAL A 15 -0.82 -2.47 -12.67
N ASP A 16 0.40 -2.96 -12.46
CA ASP A 16 1.09 -3.86 -13.39
C ASP A 16 0.33 -5.17 -13.59
N ALA A 17 -0.25 -5.72 -12.51
CA ALA A 17 -1.08 -6.91 -12.56
C ALA A 17 -2.50 -6.66 -13.11
N ARG A 18 -2.88 -5.38 -13.33
CA ARG A 18 -4.23 -4.96 -13.77
C ARG A 18 -5.33 -5.48 -12.86
N ILE A 19 -5.10 -5.42 -11.56
CA ILE A 19 -6.04 -5.87 -10.54
C ILE A 19 -7.14 -4.83 -10.39
N ASN A 20 -8.40 -5.28 -10.28
CA ASN A 20 -9.47 -4.43 -9.80
C ASN A 20 -9.32 -4.30 -8.28
N ILE A 21 -8.55 -3.30 -7.86
CA ILE A 21 -8.12 -3.15 -6.47
C ILE A 21 -9.28 -2.91 -5.51
N ASP A 22 -10.30 -2.16 -5.92
CA ASP A 22 -11.49 -1.93 -5.08
C ASP A 22 -12.18 -3.26 -4.74
N LEU A 23 -12.40 -4.09 -5.77
CA LEU A 23 -13.04 -5.40 -5.62
C LEU A 23 -12.19 -6.36 -4.78
N GLU A 24 -10.88 -6.41 -5.01
CA GLU A 24 -10.01 -7.35 -4.31
C GLU A 24 -9.76 -6.95 -2.87
N ILE A 25 -9.68 -5.65 -2.54
CA ILE A 25 -9.65 -5.19 -1.15
C ILE A 25 -10.96 -5.56 -0.45
N GLU A 26 -12.11 -5.26 -1.08
CA GLU A 26 -13.42 -5.58 -0.50
C GLU A 26 -13.57 -7.07 -0.21
N ARG A 27 -13.09 -7.94 -1.11
CA ARG A 27 -13.09 -9.40 -0.93
C ARG A 27 -12.13 -9.88 0.17
N THR A 28 -10.99 -9.22 0.32
CA THR A 28 -9.90 -9.72 1.17
C THR A 28 -10.03 -9.23 2.61
N ILE A 29 -10.32 -7.94 2.80
CA ILE A 29 -10.38 -7.29 4.13
C ILE A 29 -11.68 -6.51 4.35
N GLY A 30 -12.62 -6.56 3.41
CA GLY A 30 -13.81 -5.72 3.44
C GLY A 30 -13.52 -4.29 2.95
N PRO A 31 -14.52 -3.38 3.04
CA PRO A 31 -14.30 -1.98 2.70
C PRO A 31 -13.24 -1.38 3.63
N ALA A 32 -12.35 -0.53 3.09
CA ALA A 32 -11.24 0.06 3.84
C ALA A 32 -10.99 1.52 3.44
N ASN A 33 -10.49 2.33 4.38
CA ASN A 33 -9.95 3.66 4.07
C ASN A 33 -8.50 3.51 3.61
N TRP A 34 -8.16 4.07 2.45
CA TRP A 34 -6.78 3.94 1.96
C TRP A 34 -5.97 5.13 2.44
N ILE A 35 -4.86 4.84 3.09
CA ILE A 35 -3.95 5.82 3.64
C ILE A 35 -2.64 5.75 2.87
N LEU A 36 -2.20 6.90 2.35
CA LEU A 36 -0.96 7.02 1.60
C LEU A 36 -0.01 7.98 2.32
N PRO A 37 1.14 7.52 2.83
CA PRO A 37 2.17 8.41 3.34
C PRO A 37 2.71 9.33 2.25
N ALA A 38 3.00 10.59 2.60
CA ALA A 38 3.51 11.59 1.66
C ALA A 38 4.77 11.13 0.89
N GLN A 39 5.72 10.45 1.53
CA GLN A 39 6.93 9.95 0.86
C GLN A 39 6.61 8.84 -0.16
N ALA A 40 5.65 7.97 0.15
CA ALA A 40 5.18 6.95 -0.79
C ALA A 40 4.49 7.60 -2.00
N LYS A 41 3.72 8.68 -1.77
CA LYS A 41 3.15 9.49 -2.87
C LYS A 41 4.24 10.09 -3.76
N GLU A 42 5.29 10.68 -3.20
CA GLU A 42 6.42 11.24 -3.96
C GLU A 42 7.15 10.18 -4.79
N GLU A 43 7.29 8.96 -4.26
CA GLU A 43 7.85 7.83 -5.01
C GLU A 43 6.96 7.45 -6.20
N ILE A 44 5.65 7.31 -5.97
CA ILE A 44 4.68 7.01 -7.03
C ILE A 44 4.70 8.11 -8.11
N GLU A 45 4.76 9.39 -7.71
CA GLU A 45 4.85 10.52 -8.64
C GLU A 45 6.11 10.45 -9.52
N ARG A 46 7.25 10.10 -8.94
CA ARG A 46 8.51 9.91 -9.70
C ARG A 46 8.39 8.76 -10.69
N LEU A 47 7.80 7.64 -10.28
CA LEU A 47 7.60 6.47 -11.14
C LEU A 47 6.60 6.74 -12.27
N ALA A 48 5.49 7.42 -11.97
CA ALA A 48 4.47 7.78 -12.95
C ALA A 48 5.05 8.68 -14.05
N LYS A 49 5.89 9.66 -13.69
CA LYS A 49 6.60 10.52 -14.67
C LYS A 49 7.51 9.72 -15.59
N ALA A 50 8.19 8.70 -15.08
CA ALA A 50 9.08 7.85 -15.89
C ALA A 50 8.30 6.91 -16.83
N ARG A 51 7.11 6.47 -16.41
CA ARG A 51 6.29 5.49 -17.13
C ARG A 51 5.23 6.11 -18.04
N ASN A 52 4.97 7.42 -17.91
CA ASN A 52 3.91 8.17 -18.59
C ASN A 52 2.54 7.49 -18.47
N ASP A 53 2.21 7.05 -17.25
CA ASP A 53 1.00 6.27 -16.96
C ASP A 53 0.08 6.95 -15.94
N LEU A 54 -1.12 6.40 -15.79
CA LEU A 54 -2.20 6.92 -14.94
C LEU A 54 -2.10 6.41 -13.49
N LEU A 55 -0.91 5.98 -13.03
CA LEU A 55 -0.70 5.43 -11.69
C LEU A 55 -1.23 6.38 -10.61
N LEU A 56 -0.94 7.67 -10.74
CA LEU A 56 -1.26 8.67 -9.73
C LEU A 56 -2.74 9.10 -9.77
N ASP A 57 -3.30 9.25 -10.96
CA ASP A 57 -4.67 9.73 -11.15
C ASP A 57 -5.69 8.76 -10.55
N LEU A 58 -5.46 7.44 -10.69
CA LEU A 58 -6.32 6.44 -10.09
C LEU A 58 -6.22 6.45 -8.56
N LEU A 59 -5.00 6.51 -8.03
CA LEU A 59 -4.76 6.43 -6.59
C LEU A 59 -5.31 7.65 -5.84
N THR A 60 -5.10 8.85 -6.38
CA THR A 60 -5.47 10.12 -5.72
C THR A 60 -6.97 10.29 -5.51
N THR A 61 -7.81 9.58 -6.26
CA THR A 61 -9.27 9.57 -6.06
C THR A 61 -9.74 8.72 -4.88
N ARG A 62 -8.88 7.83 -4.36
CA ARG A 62 -9.23 6.84 -3.33
C ARG A 62 -8.52 7.06 -1.99
N VAL A 63 -7.34 7.67 -2.02
CA VAL A 63 -6.48 7.77 -0.82
C VAL A 63 -6.69 9.05 -0.03
N THR A 64 -6.55 8.93 1.28
CA THR A 64 -6.21 10.04 2.16
C THR A 64 -4.71 10.10 2.31
N VAL A 65 -4.10 11.20 1.88
CA VAL A 65 -2.66 11.43 2.05
C VAL A 65 -2.41 11.93 3.47
N ILE A 66 -1.44 11.33 4.15
CA ILE A 66 -1.00 11.80 5.46
C ILE A 66 0.44 12.28 5.39
N ASP A 67 0.68 13.44 6.01
CA ASP A 67 2.02 13.87 6.32
C ASP A 67 2.62 12.90 7.33
N SER A 68 3.88 12.59 7.16
CA SER A 68 4.61 11.71 8.07
C SER A 68 5.94 12.34 8.40
N GLU A 69 6.45 11.98 9.57
CA GLU A 69 7.69 12.51 10.10
C GLU A 69 8.87 12.22 9.16
N ASP A 70 9.91 13.06 9.24
CA ASP A 70 11.15 12.86 8.49
C ASP A 70 11.73 11.47 8.80
N GLY A 71 11.95 10.66 7.76
CA GLY A 71 12.43 9.28 7.92
C GLY A 71 12.39 8.48 6.64
N HIS A 72 12.87 7.24 6.70
CA HIS A 72 12.77 6.30 5.60
C HIS A 72 11.33 5.78 5.48
N THR A 73 10.77 5.72 4.26
CA THR A 73 9.36 5.34 4.00
C THR A 73 8.95 4.04 4.69
N ASP A 74 9.81 3.01 4.69
CA ASP A 74 9.50 1.75 5.36
C ASP A 74 9.37 1.88 6.88
N ASP A 75 10.16 2.77 7.51
CA ASP A 75 10.08 3.00 8.96
C ASP A 75 8.75 3.68 9.31
N VAL A 76 8.36 4.66 8.49
CA VAL A 76 7.07 5.34 8.59
C VAL A 76 5.91 4.34 8.42
N LEU A 77 5.97 3.47 7.40
CA LEU A 77 4.93 2.47 7.16
C LEU A 77 4.78 1.47 8.31
N VAL A 78 5.89 0.97 8.85
CA VAL A 78 5.84 0.06 10.01
C VAL A 78 5.25 0.77 11.24
N HIS A 79 5.69 1.99 11.52
CA HIS A 79 5.18 2.77 12.65
C HIS A 79 3.66 3.04 12.51
N LEU A 80 3.22 3.44 11.32
CA LEU A 80 1.81 3.68 11.03
C LEU A 80 0.98 2.39 11.13
N ALA A 81 1.50 1.26 10.65
CA ALA A 81 0.80 -0.02 10.72
C ALA A 81 0.55 -0.44 12.16
N GLN A 82 1.53 -0.25 13.05
CA GLN A 82 1.37 -0.51 14.47
C GLN A 82 0.38 0.45 15.12
N ARG A 83 0.49 1.75 14.82
CA ARG A 83 -0.31 2.81 15.44
C ARG A 83 -1.79 2.74 15.03
N LEU A 84 -2.05 2.40 13.77
CA LEU A 84 -3.41 2.35 13.19
C LEU A 84 -3.99 0.94 13.18
N GLU A 85 -3.22 -0.07 13.63
CA GLU A 85 -3.57 -1.50 13.53
C GLU A 85 -4.01 -1.89 12.11
N ALA A 86 -3.34 -1.31 11.11
CA ALA A 86 -3.71 -1.38 9.71
C ALA A 86 -2.74 -2.27 8.93
N PRO A 87 -3.21 -3.15 8.04
CA PRO A 87 -2.32 -3.86 7.14
C PRO A 87 -1.67 -2.91 6.12
N VAL A 88 -0.52 -3.31 5.59
CA VAL A 88 0.18 -2.59 4.52
C VAL A 88 0.08 -3.34 3.20
N LEU A 89 -0.38 -2.70 2.12
CA LEU A 89 -0.29 -3.24 0.77
C LEU A 89 1.14 -3.08 0.24
N THR A 90 1.92 -4.17 0.21
CA THR A 90 3.31 -4.15 -0.28
C THR A 90 3.71 -5.46 -0.95
N VAL A 91 4.66 -5.38 -1.89
CA VAL A 91 5.35 -6.56 -2.44
C VAL A 91 6.80 -6.67 -1.96
N ASP A 92 7.30 -5.69 -1.21
CA ASP A 92 8.70 -5.65 -0.75
C ASP A 92 8.96 -6.74 0.31
N LYS A 93 10.05 -7.49 0.12
CA LYS A 93 10.39 -8.63 1.00
C LYS A 93 10.93 -8.19 2.35
N ASN A 94 11.65 -7.07 2.40
CA ASN A 94 12.19 -6.53 3.64
C ASN A 94 11.05 -5.95 4.50
N LEU A 95 10.20 -5.10 3.92
CA LEU A 95 9.07 -4.51 4.61
C LEU A 95 8.12 -5.57 5.18
N LYS A 96 7.79 -6.62 4.42
CA LYS A 96 7.00 -7.77 4.91
C LYS A 96 7.60 -8.43 6.14
N ARG A 97 8.91 -8.69 6.12
CA ARG A 97 9.62 -9.28 7.27
C ARG A 97 9.54 -8.37 8.48
N ARG A 98 9.70 -7.06 8.28
CA ARG A 98 9.63 -6.05 9.36
C ARG A 98 8.24 -5.97 9.97
N LEU A 99 7.18 -5.95 9.14
CA LEU A 99 5.78 -5.94 9.58
C LEU A 99 5.46 -7.20 10.39
N THR A 100 5.82 -8.38 9.86
CA THR A 100 5.61 -9.66 10.56
C THR A 100 6.34 -9.69 11.90
N ALA A 101 7.57 -9.16 11.96
CA ALA A 101 8.37 -9.14 13.19
C ALA A 101 7.74 -8.30 14.32
N VAL A 102 6.87 -7.35 13.98
CA VAL A 102 6.15 -6.53 14.96
C VAL A 102 4.67 -6.90 15.08
N GLY A 103 4.23 -8.01 14.47
CA GLY A 103 2.85 -8.49 14.52
C GLY A 103 1.86 -7.70 13.66
N CYS A 104 2.34 -6.98 12.65
CA CYS A 104 1.50 -6.28 11.69
C CYS A 104 1.26 -7.11 10.44
N ALA A 105 0.01 -7.09 9.97
CA ALA A 105 -0.40 -7.76 8.75
C ALA A 105 0.02 -6.99 7.48
N TYR A 106 -0.01 -7.67 6.34
CA TYR A 106 0.18 -7.05 5.03
C TYR A 106 -0.68 -7.69 3.94
N LEU A 107 -1.00 -6.91 2.92
CA LEU A 107 -1.59 -7.40 1.68
C LEU A 107 -0.50 -7.50 0.62
N GLU A 108 -0.51 -8.58 -0.15
CA GLU A 108 0.39 -8.74 -1.29
C GLU A 108 -0.34 -9.19 -2.55
N VAL A 109 0.20 -8.79 -3.70
CA VAL A 109 -0.24 -9.28 -4.99
C VAL A 109 0.28 -10.70 -5.22
N VAL A 110 -0.61 -11.61 -5.59
CA VAL A 110 -0.29 -12.99 -5.95
C VAL A 110 -0.58 -13.29 -7.43
N ARG A 111 -0.13 -14.44 -7.93
CA ARG A 111 -0.02 -14.74 -9.38
C ARG A 111 -1.33 -14.72 -10.17
N ASP A 112 -2.47 -14.86 -9.51
CA ASP A 112 -3.81 -14.94 -10.10
C ASP A 112 -4.53 -13.58 -10.15
N ARG A 113 -3.77 -12.46 -10.03
CA ARG A 113 -4.32 -11.09 -9.98
C ARG A 113 -5.27 -10.88 -8.80
N SER A 114 -5.03 -11.59 -7.70
CA SER A 114 -5.73 -11.39 -6.44
C SER A 114 -4.81 -10.77 -5.39
N LEU A 115 -5.42 -10.30 -4.31
CA LEU A 115 -4.73 -9.90 -3.10
C LEU A 115 -4.81 -11.02 -2.05
N ARG A 116 -3.74 -11.18 -1.30
CA ARG A 116 -3.69 -12.07 -0.15
C ARG A 116 -3.33 -11.28 1.10
N LEU A 117 -4.14 -11.42 2.14
CA LEU A 117 -3.79 -10.99 3.50
C LEU A 117 -2.84 -12.02 4.13
N VAL A 118 -1.81 -11.52 4.81
CA VAL A 118 -0.93 -12.29 5.69
C VAL A 118 -0.89 -11.59 7.04
N ASP A 119 -1.23 -12.31 8.11
CA ASP A 119 -1.34 -11.82 9.49
C ASP A 119 -0.39 -12.58 10.46
#